data_AF-A0A849I4J7-F1
#
_entry.id   AF-A0A849I4J7-F1
#
_cell.length_a   1.000
_cell.length_b   1.000
_cell.length_c   1.000
_cell.angle_alpha   90.00
_cell.angle_beta   90.00
_cell.angle_gamma   90.00
#
_symmetry.space_group_name_H-M   'P 1'
#
loop_
_entity.id
_entity.type
_entity.pdbx_description
1 polymer ?
#
loop_
_entity_poly.entity_id
_entity_poly.type
_entity_poly.pdbx_seq_one_letter_code
_entity_poly.pdbx_strand_id
1 'polypeptide(L)'
;MPKVQNAYTTRDAKANREDLSDIIYNIDPFDTPFFTMAGRRNVRNVIFDWQTEKLPGVDIGNRRVEGFVLDRQPSTPTIRLSNTVQISERDATVSGTQEAVDAAGKGSEMAHQMALAGKALKRDMESIALGPQPRIDATDDNTARQTRGLEHWIKTNVNAGAGYVPPDDAYDTIVDGTQRVFTEALFLDTLQMAYDNGAEPTEAFIGSWNKRVFTGFAGRNNSQVMVGKSEVVNSVDIYASDFGRIRTRPSRWHRQRTVLILDPNYVKIAFLRNFRTRDMAKIGDAETKMLLAEWGVEVGNEAAHAKIADLTTSAA
;
A
#
# COMPACT_ATOMS: atom_id res chain seq x y z
N MET A 1 -55.33 15.27 -23.04
CA MET A 1 -56.57 14.70 -22.48
C MET A 1 -57.01 15.58 -21.31
N PRO A 2 -58.29 15.99 -21.22
CA PRO A 2 -58.76 16.83 -20.13
C PRO A 2 -58.67 16.07 -18.79
N LYS A 3 -58.10 16.71 -17.75
CA LYS A 3 -58.08 16.19 -16.38
C LYS A 3 -59.51 16.15 -15.85
N VAL A 4 -59.94 15.05 -15.24
CA VAL A 4 -61.26 14.93 -14.62
C VAL A 4 -61.43 16.03 -13.56
N GLN A 5 -62.51 16.80 -13.66
CA GLN A 5 -62.81 17.92 -12.76
C GLN A 5 -63.03 17.38 -11.33
N ASN A 6 -62.39 18.02 -10.34
CA ASN A 6 -62.41 17.63 -8.90
C ASN A 6 -61.73 16.29 -8.55
N ALA A 7 -60.89 15.72 -9.41
CA ALA A 7 -60.12 14.53 -9.05
C ALA A 7 -59.11 14.83 -7.94
N TYR A 8 -59.22 14.13 -6.80
CA TYR A 8 -58.23 14.17 -5.72
C TYR A 8 -56.92 13.59 -6.23
N THR A 9 -55.89 14.43 -6.37
CA THR A 9 -54.62 14.00 -6.92
C THR A 9 -53.62 13.68 -5.84
N THR A 10 -52.63 12.84 -6.16
CA THR A 10 -51.51 12.53 -5.28
C THR A 10 -50.70 13.77 -4.87
N ARG A 11 -50.85 14.91 -5.58
CA ARG A 11 -50.30 16.22 -5.18
C ARG A 11 -51.05 16.89 -4.02
N ASP A 12 -52.34 16.62 -3.86
CA ASP A 12 -53.19 17.17 -2.78
C ASP A 12 -53.27 16.21 -1.57
N ALA A 13 -52.75 14.98 -1.73
CA ALA A 13 -52.74 13.92 -0.75
C ALA A 13 -51.56 14.03 0.22
N LYS A 14 -51.84 14.55 1.43
CA LYS A 14 -50.86 14.69 2.53
C LYS A 14 -50.49 13.38 3.24
N ALA A 15 -51.18 12.29 2.92
CA ALA A 15 -51.05 11.00 3.61
C ALA A 15 -50.27 9.94 2.81
N ASN A 16 -49.79 10.28 1.62
CA ASN A 16 -49.00 9.35 0.81
C ASN A 16 -47.62 9.16 1.46
N ARG A 17 -47.29 7.91 1.80
CA ARG A 17 -45.97 7.54 2.32
C ARG A 17 -44.93 7.68 1.20
N GLU A 18 -43.77 8.24 1.53
CA GLU A 18 -42.63 8.31 0.60
C GLU A 18 -42.02 6.91 0.43
N ASP A 19 -41.66 6.58 -0.81
CA ASP A 19 -40.93 5.35 -1.14
C ASP A 19 -39.43 5.63 -1.05
N LEU A 20 -38.74 4.85 -0.22
CA LEU A 20 -37.30 4.97 -0.01
C LEU A 20 -36.65 3.65 -0.43
N SER A 21 -35.71 3.73 -1.37
CA SER A 21 -34.98 2.56 -1.86
C SER A 21 -34.07 1.99 -0.77
N ASP A 22 -34.21 0.69 -0.50
CA ASP A 22 -33.40 -0.07 0.45
C ASP A 22 -31.96 -0.36 -0.01
N ILE A 23 -31.57 0.09 -1.20
CA ILE A 23 -30.21 -0.12 -1.73
C ILE A 23 -29.33 1.10 -1.46
N ILE A 24 -28.23 0.88 -0.75
CA ILE A 24 -27.17 1.87 -0.53
C ILE A 24 -26.08 1.66 -1.58
N TYR A 25 -25.91 2.63 -2.48
CA TYR A 25 -24.86 2.61 -3.48
C TYR A 25 -23.60 3.28 -2.91
N ASN A 26 -22.50 2.52 -2.84
CA ASN A 26 -21.18 3.04 -2.47
C ASN A 26 -20.17 2.76 -3.59
N ILE A 27 -19.52 3.81 -4.09
CA ILE A 27 -18.49 3.76 -5.15
C ILE A 27 -17.07 3.92 -4.60
N ASP A 28 -16.93 4.13 -3.28
CA ASP A 28 -15.63 4.36 -2.67
C ASP A 28 -14.71 3.14 -2.89
N PRO A 29 -13.51 3.35 -3.45
CA PRO A 29 -12.57 2.26 -3.64
C PRO A 29 -12.12 1.74 -2.28
N PHE A 30 -12.19 0.42 -2.08
CA PHE A 30 -11.77 -0.26 -0.85
C PHE A 30 -10.61 -1.25 -1.09
N ASP A 31 -10.08 -1.30 -2.30
CA ASP A 31 -9.02 -2.23 -2.68
C ASP A 31 -7.71 -1.89 -1.94
N THR A 32 -7.14 -2.90 -1.28
CA THR A 32 -5.83 -2.84 -0.59
C THR A 32 -4.87 -3.89 -1.18
N PRO A 33 -4.31 -3.61 -2.37
CA PRO A 33 -3.51 -4.58 -3.11
C PRO A 33 -2.22 -4.98 -2.38
N PHE A 34 -1.57 -4.07 -1.66
CA PHE A 34 -0.34 -4.36 -0.93
C PHE A 34 -0.61 -5.23 0.30
N PHE A 35 -1.63 -4.93 1.12
CA PHE A 35 -2.02 -5.78 2.25
C PHE A 35 -2.44 -7.21 1.85
N THR A 36 -2.90 -7.38 0.61
CA THR A 36 -3.27 -8.70 0.06
C THR A 36 -2.04 -9.48 -0.41
N MET A 37 -1.03 -8.78 -0.92
CA MET A 37 0.19 -9.38 -1.47
C MET A 37 1.25 -9.65 -0.39
N ALA A 38 1.39 -8.76 0.59
CA ALA A 38 2.41 -8.85 1.62
C ALA A 38 2.18 -10.06 2.55
N GLY A 39 3.27 -10.72 2.94
CA GLY A 39 3.23 -11.78 3.95
C GLY A 39 2.74 -11.25 5.31
N ARG A 40 2.37 -12.15 6.21
CA ARG A 40 1.93 -11.78 7.57
C ARG A 40 2.83 -12.43 8.61
N ARG A 41 3.18 -11.67 9.66
CA ARG A 41 3.92 -12.16 10.82
C ARG A 41 3.23 -11.68 12.10
N ASN A 42 3.20 -12.52 13.13
CA ASN A 42 2.77 -12.10 14.46
C ASN A 42 4.01 -11.75 15.30
N VAL A 43 3.94 -10.62 15.99
CA VAL A 43 5.00 -10.07 16.83
C VAL A 43 4.53 -10.06 18.28
N ARG A 44 5.46 -10.17 19.24
CA ARG A 44 5.17 -10.19 20.68
C ARG A 44 5.68 -8.97 21.45
N ASN A 45 6.38 -8.05 20.79
CA ASN A 45 6.95 -6.85 21.39
C ASN A 45 6.63 -5.60 20.54
N VAL A 46 6.79 -4.42 21.14
CA VAL A 46 6.56 -3.13 20.48
C VAL A 46 7.61 -2.87 19.38
N ILE A 47 8.86 -3.11 19.72
CA ILE A 47 9.98 -3.08 18.77
C ILE A 47 10.22 -4.52 18.36
N PHE A 48 10.26 -4.76 17.05
CA PHE A 48 10.56 -6.06 16.49
C PHE A 48 11.72 -5.99 15.53
N ASP A 49 12.42 -7.10 15.46
CA ASP A 49 13.69 -7.19 14.78
C ASP A 49 13.76 -8.47 13.93
N TRP A 50 14.62 -8.38 12.94
CA TRP A 50 14.98 -9.47 12.06
C TRP A 50 16.43 -9.29 11.63
N GLN A 51 17.02 -10.37 11.13
CA GLN A 51 18.40 -10.39 10.69
C GLN A 51 18.45 -10.59 9.18
N THR A 52 19.45 -9.96 8.58
CA THR A 52 19.76 -10.06 7.16
C THR A 52 21.21 -10.45 6.99
N GLU A 53 21.50 -11.15 5.90
CA GLU A 53 22.85 -11.58 5.56
C GLU A 53 23.03 -11.42 4.05
N LYS A 54 24.27 -11.20 3.62
CA LYS A 54 24.66 -11.15 2.22
C LYS A 54 25.80 -12.13 2.00
N LEU A 55 25.74 -12.88 0.90
CA LEU A 55 26.85 -13.73 0.51
C LEU A 55 28.08 -12.88 0.12
N PRO A 56 29.30 -13.36 0.42
CA PRO A 56 30.51 -12.74 -0.11
C PRO A 56 30.50 -12.77 -1.64
N GLY A 57 31.18 -11.80 -2.26
CA GLY A 57 31.29 -11.71 -3.71
C GLY A 57 31.95 -12.95 -4.33
N VAL A 58 31.72 -13.15 -5.63
CA VAL A 58 32.29 -14.28 -6.38
C VAL A 58 33.82 -14.17 -6.44
N ASP A 59 34.52 -15.16 -5.90
CA ASP A 59 35.99 -15.24 -5.97
C ASP A 59 36.44 -15.96 -7.25
N ILE A 60 36.73 -15.19 -8.31
CA ILE A 60 37.32 -15.68 -9.57
C ILE A 60 38.76 -16.19 -9.41
N GLY A 61 39.38 -15.93 -8.26
CA GLY A 61 40.71 -16.37 -7.88
C GLY A 61 40.72 -17.56 -6.93
N ASN A 62 39.58 -18.26 -6.74
CA ASN A 62 39.47 -19.44 -5.88
C ASN A 62 40.14 -20.70 -6.45
N ARG A 63 41.38 -20.54 -6.91
CA ARG A 63 42.31 -21.62 -7.23
C ARG A 63 43.29 -21.77 -6.08
N ARG A 64 43.62 -23.00 -5.75
CA ARG A 64 44.58 -23.32 -4.68
C ARG A 64 45.64 -24.27 -5.24
N VAL A 65 46.88 -24.10 -4.80
CA VAL A 65 47.98 -25.01 -5.15
C VAL A 65 47.82 -26.31 -4.37
N GLU A 66 48.24 -27.43 -4.94
CA GLU A 66 48.27 -28.71 -4.23
C GLU A 66 49.14 -28.60 -2.97
N GLY A 67 48.60 -29.00 -1.81
CA GLY A 67 49.27 -28.86 -0.51
C GLY A 67 49.14 -27.47 0.16
N PHE A 68 48.21 -26.62 -0.28
CA PHE A 68 48.00 -25.30 0.33
C PHE A 68 47.57 -25.39 1.81
N VAL A 69 48.02 -24.41 2.60
CA VAL A 69 47.49 -24.18 3.96
C VAL A 69 46.26 -23.28 3.86
N LEU A 70 45.17 -23.67 4.52
CA LEU A 70 43.94 -22.90 4.57
C LEU A 70 44.11 -21.69 5.49
N ASP A 71 44.01 -20.49 4.92
CA ASP A 71 43.87 -19.27 5.73
C ASP A 71 42.42 -19.13 6.21
N ARG A 72 42.25 -18.87 7.51
CA ARG A 72 40.94 -18.86 8.17
C ARG A 72 40.30 -17.49 7.97
N GLN A 73 39.45 -17.37 6.96
CA GLN A 73 38.70 -16.15 6.71
C GLN A 73 37.74 -15.84 7.87
N PRO A 74 37.55 -14.55 8.22
CA PRO A 74 36.56 -14.17 9.23
C PRO A 74 35.14 -14.51 8.75
N SER A 75 34.30 -14.99 9.66
CA SER A 75 32.88 -15.23 9.39
C SER A 75 32.16 -13.92 9.08
N THR A 76 31.24 -13.93 8.12
CA THR A 76 30.39 -12.77 7.80
C THR A 76 29.27 -12.65 8.85
N PRO A 77 29.20 -11.58 9.66
CA PRO A 77 28.14 -11.42 10.64
C PRO A 77 26.83 -10.97 9.98
N THR A 78 25.70 -11.42 10.52
CA THR A 78 24.38 -10.93 10.14
C THR A 78 24.14 -9.50 10.63
N ILE A 79 23.41 -8.70 9.85
CA ILE A 79 23.00 -7.35 10.23
C ILE A 79 21.60 -7.40 10.83
N ARG A 80 21.41 -6.78 12.01
CA ARG A 80 20.11 -6.69 12.69
C ARG A 80 19.38 -5.43 12.24
N LEU A 81 18.17 -5.60 11.71
CA LEU A 81 17.24 -4.52 11.39
C LEU A 81 16.09 -4.54 12.39
N SER A 82 15.46 -3.38 12.61
CA SER A 82 14.30 -3.29 13.49
C SER A 82 13.28 -2.26 13.02
N ASN A 83 12.03 -2.46 13.44
CA ASN A 83 10.94 -1.49 13.29
C ASN A 83 10.03 -1.51 14.52
N THR A 84 9.17 -0.51 14.59
CA THR A 84 8.20 -0.32 15.69
C THR A 84 6.78 -0.47 15.17
N VAL A 85 5.91 -1.02 16.02
CA VAL A 85 4.49 -1.11 15.74
C VAL A 85 3.78 0.23 16.02
N GLN A 86 2.86 0.59 15.13
CA GLN A 86 1.97 1.74 15.24
C GLN A 86 0.55 1.26 15.56
N ILE A 87 -0.17 2.06 16.35
CA ILE A 87 -1.60 1.85 16.60
C ILE A 87 -2.38 2.63 15.54
N SER A 88 -3.36 1.97 14.92
CA SER A 88 -4.32 2.59 14.02
C SER A 88 -5.72 2.24 14.51
N GLU A 89 -6.56 3.26 14.63
CA GLU A 89 -7.92 3.13 15.14
C GLU A 89 -8.91 3.91 14.28
N ARG A 90 -10.15 3.41 14.28
CA ARG A 90 -11.33 4.12 13.79
C ARG A 90 -12.51 3.72 14.69
N ASP A 91 -13.42 4.65 14.93
CA ASP A 91 -14.58 4.46 15.79
C ASP A 91 -15.88 4.77 15.05
N ALA A 92 -16.98 4.29 15.62
CA ALA A 92 -18.34 4.61 15.21
C ALA A 92 -19.21 4.80 16.46
N THR A 93 -20.01 5.86 16.46
CA THR A 93 -20.93 6.17 17.56
C THR A 93 -22.34 6.32 17.01
N VAL A 94 -23.31 5.64 17.61
CA VAL A 94 -24.73 5.65 17.22
C VAL A 94 -25.60 5.87 18.46
N SER A 95 -26.65 6.68 18.34
CA SER A 95 -27.62 6.89 19.42
C SER A 95 -28.58 5.72 19.56
N GLY A 96 -29.04 5.44 20.77
CA GLY A 96 -29.99 4.36 21.06
C GLY A 96 -31.30 4.51 20.29
N THR A 97 -31.78 5.76 20.13
CA THR A 97 -32.94 6.04 19.28
C THR A 97 -32.70 5.69 17.81
N GLN A 98 -31.53 6.00 17.24
CA GLN A 98 -31.23 5.67 15.85
C GLN A 98 -31.07 4.16 15.62
N GLU A 99 -30.57 3.44 16.62
CA GLU A 99 -30.47 1.97 16.57
C GLU A 99 -31.85 1.30 16.74
N ALA A 100 -32.81 1.95 17.41
CA ALA A 100 -34.16 1.43 17.61
C ALA A 100 -35.13 1.74 16.45
N VAL A 101 -34.82 2.75 15.62
CA VAL A 101 -35.62 3.11 14.45
C VAL A 101 -35.33 2.15 13.29
N ASP A 102 -36.37 1.76 12.57
CA ASP A 102 -36.25 0.94 11.36
C ASP A 102 -35.57 1.75 10.24
N ALA A 103 -34.31 1.45 9.97
CA ALA A 103 -33.51 2.11 8.95
C ALA A 103 -33.74 1.41 7.60
N ALA A 104 -34.29 2.14 6.62
CA ALA A 104 -34.42 1.63 5.26
C ALA A 104 -33.06 1.17 4.72
N GLY A 105 -33.01 -0.05 4.18
CA GLY A 105 -31.80 -0.67 3.64
C GLY A 105 -30.72 -1.09 4.63
N LYS A 106 -30.95 -1.04 5.96
CA LYS A 106 -29.95 -1.43 6.97
C LYS A 106 -30.58 -2.18 8.15
N GLY A 107 -30.04 -3.34 8.50
CA GLY A 107 -30.48 -4.08 9.69
C GLY A 107 -29.96 -3.52 11.04
N SER A 108 -28.88 -2.73 11.03
CA SER A 108 -28.33 -2.02 12.19
C SER A 108 -27.44 -0.89 11.70
N GLU A 109 -27.66 0.32 12.20
CA GLU A 109 -26.85 1.49 11.82
C GLU A 109 -25.43 1.34 12.38
N MET A 110 -25.28 0.84 13.61
CA MET A 110 -23.97 0.56 14.20
C MET A 110 -23.15 -0.44 13.37
N ALA A 111 -23.75 -1.54 12.92
CA ALA A 111 -23.05 -2.53 12.08
C ALA A 111 -22.58 -1.93 10.75
N HIS A 112 -23.42 -1.09 10.13
CA HIS A 112 -23.08 -0.40 8.89
C HIS A 112 -21.92 0.59 9.07
N GLN A 113 -21.97 1.42 10.12
CA GLN A 113 -20.90 2.37 10.43
C GLN A 113 -19.59 1.65 10.76
N MET A 114 -19.66 0.51 11.46
CA MET A 114 -18.47 -0.30 11.73
C MET A 114 -17.87 -0.95 10.48
N ALA A 115 -18.70 -1.37 9.53
CA ALA A 115 -18.21 -1.88 8.24
C ALA A 115 -17.50 -0.79 7.42
N LEU A 116 -18.01 0.44 7.43
CA LEU A 116 -17.36 1.60 6.80
C LEU A 116 -16.03 1.94 7.50
N ALA A 117 -16.04 2.02 8.83
CA ALA A 117 -14.83 2.28 9.62
C ALA A 117 -13.74 1.22 9.39
N GLY A 118 -14.13 -0.06 9.26
CA GLY A 118 -13.20 -1.15 8.97
C GLY A 118 -12.58 -1.08 7.57
N LYS A 119 -13.35 -0.68 6.56
CA LYS A 119 -12.82 -0.44 5.21
C LYS A 119 -11.87 0.77 5.20
N ALA A 120 -12.25 1.85 5.87
CA ALA A 120 -11.42 3.04 6.00
C ALA A 120 -10.10 2.75 6.73
N LEU A 121 -10.13 1.99 7.82
CA LEU A 121 -8.93 1.63 8.58
C LEU A 121 -7.93 0.84 7.71
N LYS A 122 -8.41 -0.14 6.93
CA LYS A 122 -7.54 -0.91 6.03
C LYS A 122 -6.90 -0.02 4.95
N ARG A 123 -7.65 0.95 4.43
CA ARG A 123 -7.14 1.93 3.47
C ARG A 123 -6.07 2.83 4.09
N ASP A 124 -6.32 3.33 5.30
CA ASP A 124 -5.36 4.17 6.02
C ASP A 124 -4.05 3.40 6.24
N MET A 125 -4.16 2.15 6.68
CA MET A 125 -3.00 1.27 6.87
C MET A 125 -2.24 1.01 5.57
N GLU A 126 -2.92 0.76 4.44
CA GLU A 126 -2.27 0.60 3.12
C GLU A 126 -1.48 1.86 2.73
N SER A 127 -2.07 3.04 2.92
CA SER A 127 -1.41 4.31 2.60
C SER A 127 -0.17 4.55 3.47
N ILE A 128 -0.27 4.26 4.77
CA ILE A 128 0.87 4.38 5.70
C ILE A 128 1.96 3.37 5.33
N ALA A 129 1.60 2.12 5.04
CA ALA A 129 2.54 1.05 4.77
C ALA A 129 3.37 1.30 3.50
N LEU A 130 2.75 1.84 2.45
CA LEU A 130 3.41 2.20 1.19
C LEU A 130 4.05 3.59 1.21
N GLY A 131 3.83 4.39 2.26
CA GLY A 131 4.26 5.78 2.34
C GLY A 131 5.73 5.97 2.74
N PRO A 132 6.21 7.24 2.70
CA PRO A 132 7.56 7.63 3.11
C PRO A 132 7.73 7.83 4.63
N GLN A 133 6.80 7.32 5.44
CA GLN A 133 6.76 7.61 6.88
C GLN A 133 8.04 7.14 7.60
N PRO A 134 8.72 8.02 8.37
CA PRO A 134 9.87 7.63 9.18
C PRO A 134 9.43 6.84 10.42
N ARG A 135 10.39 6.14 11.04
CA ARG A 135 10.16 5.47 12.32
C ARG A 135 10.13 6.49 13.45
N ILE A 136 9.19 6.35 14.39
CA ILE A 136 9.21 7.07 15.67
C ILE A 136 8.92 6.09 16.79
N ASP A 137 9.82 5.97 17.75
CA ASP A 137 9.70 5.02 18.87
C ASP A 137 8.91 5.58 20.06
N ALA A 138 8.55 6.87 20.01
CA ALA A 138 7.86 7.61 21.07
C ALA A 138 8.59 7.52 22.42
N THR A 139 9.50 8.46 22.67
CA THR A 139 10.25 8.57 23.92
C THR A 139 9.53 9.40 25.00
N ASP A 140 8.33 9.91 24.70
CA ASP A 140 7.51 10.72 25.59
C ASP A 140 6.02 10.32 25.49
N ASP A 141 5.20 10.85 26.41
CA ASP A 141 3.77 10.53 26.52
C ASP A 141 2.89 11.26 25.48
N ASN A 142 3.45 12.19 24.69
CA ASN A 142 2.69 13.03 23.76
C ASN A 142 2.89 12.65 22.29
N THR A 143 3.92 11.85 22.00
CA THR A 143 4.28 11.44 20.65
C THR A 143 3.75 10.05 20.35
N ALA A 144 2.94 9.92 19.30
CA ALA A 144 2.49 8.61 18.85
C ALA A 144 3.64 7.88 18.13
N ARG A 145 3.76 6.56 18.38
CA ARG A 145 4.69 5.70 17.65
C ARG A 145 4.32 5.64 16.18
N GLN A 146 5.33 5.69 15.32
CA GLN A 146 5.19 5.58 13.87
C GLN A 146 6.00 4.41 13.35
N THR A 147 5.35 3.56 12.55
CA THR A 147 6.05 2.48 11.85
C THR A 147 6.76 3.05 10.64
N ARG A 148 7.96 2.54 10.33
CA ARG A 148 8.66 2.90 9.10
C ARG A 148 7.92 2.35 7.87
N GLY A 149 7.52 3.23 6.97
CA GLY A 149 6.86 2.87 5.70
C GLY A 149 7.83 2.30 4.66
N LEU A 150 7.31 1.61 3.67
CA LEU A 150 8.09 0.88 2.66
C LEU A 150 8.93 1.80 1.77
N GLU A 151 8.39 2.96 1.36
CA GLU A 151 9.15 3.95 0.57
C GLU A 151 10.38 4.45 1.35
N HIS A 152 10.28 4.51 2.68
CA HIS A 152 11.38 4.88 3.58
C HIS A 152 12.44 3.79 3.71
N TRP A 153 12.08 2.52 3.51
CA TRP A 153 13.04 1.41 3.57
C TRP A 153 14.02 1.43 2.41
N ILE A 154 13.55 1.71 1.20
CA ILE A 154 14.34 1.59 -0.04
C ILE A 154 15.35 2.75 -0.15
N LYS A 155 16.64 2.43 -0.14
CA LYS A 155 17.81 3.31 -0.22
C LYS A 155 18.80 2.89 -1.31
N THR A 156 18.98 1.58 -1.55
CA THR A 156 19.99 1.06 -2.49
C THR A 156 19.54 1.17 -3.94
N ASN A 157 18.30 0.75 -4.23
CA ASN A 157 17.73 0.77 -5.58
C ASN A 157 16.80 1.96 -5.76
N VAL A 158 17.36 3.17 -5.86
CA VAL A 158 16.58 4.41 -5.97
C VAL A 158 16.94 5.17 -7.22
N ASN A 159 15.97 5.35 -8.10
CA ASN A 159 16.07 6.28 -9.22
C ASN A 159 15.20 7.51 -8.91
N ALA A 160 15.81 8.66 -8.61
CA ALA A 160 15.08 9.85 -8.16
C ALA A 160 15.42 11.12 -8.95
N GLY A 161 14.62 12.17 -8.73
CA GLY A 161 14.85 13.48 -9.35
C GLY A 161 16.07 14.20 -8.76
N ALA A 162 16.56 15.22 -9.47
CA ALA A 162 17.64 16.05 -8.95
C ALA A 162 17.23 16.71 -7.62
N GLY A 163 18.10 16.63 -6.61
CA GLY A 163 17.86 17.15 -5.25
C GLY A 163 17.21 16.16 -4.29
N TYR A 164 16.88 14.95 -4.73
CA TYR A 164 16.40 13.89 -3.85
C TYR A 164 17.50 13.45 -2.87
N VAL A 165 17.15 13.34 -1.59
CA VAL A 165 18.05 12.83 -0.55
C VAL A 165 17.41 11.59 0.10
N PRO A 166 18.01 10.39 -0.04
CA PRO A 166 17.54 9.22 0.69
C PRO A 166 17.72 9.44 2.20
N PRO A 167 16.91 8.77 3.05
CA PRO A 167 17.09 8.91 4.48
C PRO A 167 18.40 8.24 4.90
N ASP A 168 19.17 8.82 5.82
CA ASP A 168 20.44 8.23 6.29
C ASP A 168 20.19 7.18 7.38
N ASP A 169 19.25 7.45 8.29
CA ASP A 169 18.78 6.52 9.33
C ASP A 169 17.31 6.10 9.15
N ALA A 170 16.73 5.43 10.14
CA ALA A 170 15.32 5.05 10.22
C ALA A 170 14.41 6.21 10.65
N TYR A 171 14.98 7.27 11.27
CA TYR A 171 14.25 8.40 11.85
C TYR A 171 14.23 9.65 10.94
N ASP A 172 15.14 9.73 9.97
CA ASP A 172 15.22 10.88 9.08
C ASP A 172 14.02 10.97 8.15
N THR A 173 13.74 12.15 7.60
CA THR A 173 12.68 12.30 6.61
C THR A 173 13.28 12.23 5.20
N ILE A 174 12.52 11.67 4.25
CA ILE A 174 12.90 11.71 2.84
C ILE A 174 12.77 13.16 2.34
N VAL A 175 13.82 13.68 1.69
CA VAL A 175 13.75 14.96 0.99
C VAL A 175 13.47 14.69 -0.49
N ASP A 176 12.38 15.26 -0.97
CA ASP A 176 11.95 15.10 -2.36
C ASP A 176 12.80 15.91 -3.34
N GLY A 177 13.06 15.31 -4.50
CA GLY A 177 13.70 15.99 -5.62
C GLY A 177 12.72 16.72 -6.53
N THR A 178 13.28 17.25 -7.61
CA THR A 178 12.53 17.90 -8.69
C THR A 178 11.71 16.87 -9.47
N GLN A 179 10.43 17.15 -9.71
CA GLN A 179 9.56 16.26 -10.47
C GLN A 179 10.03 16.10 -11.93
N ARG A 180 9.96 14.86 -12.43
CA ARG A 180 10.35 14.47 -13.79
C ARG A 180 9.33 13.51 -14.41
N VAL A 181 9.33 13.42 -15.73
CA VAL A 181 8.40 12.56 -16.47
C VAL A 181 8.81 11.10 -16.30
N PHE A 182 7.81 10.22 -16.11
CA PHE A 182 8.02 8.78 -16.09
C PHE A 182 8.31 8.26 -17.51
N THR A 183 9.45 7.60 -17.70
CA THR A 183 9.87 7.07 -19.01
C THR A 183 10.24 5.59 -18.91
N GLU A 184 10.22 4.89 -20.06
CA GLU A 184 10.61 3.48 -20.16
C GLU A 184 12.07 3.26 -19.75
N ALA A 185 12.96 4.19 -20.12
CA ALA A 185 14.37 4.17 -19.72
C ALA A 185 14.52 4.17 -18.18
N LEU A 186 13.82 5.07 -17.48
CA LEU A 186 13.88 5.11 -16.01
C LEU A 186 13.38 3.81 -15.37
N PHE A 187 12.37 3.17 -15.98
CA PHE A 187 11.88 1.89 -15.50
C PHE A 187 12.92 0.79 -15.71
N LEU A 188 13.48 0.64 -16.91
CA LEU A 188 14.50 -0.36 -17.22
C LEU A 188 15.79 -0.16 -16.42
N ASP A 189 16.28 1.08 -16.27
CA ASP A 189 17.45 1.41 -15.45
C ASP A 189 17.25 0.96 -14.00
N THR A 190 16.04 1.13 -13.47
CA THR A 190 15.71 0.72 -12.10
C THR A 190 15.65 -0.80 -11.95
N LEU A 191 15.20 -1.51 -12.99
CA LEU A 191 15.24 -2.98 -13.01
C LEU A 191 16.65 -3.52 -13.12
N GLN A 192 17.50 -2.88 -13.93
CA GLN A 192 18.91 -3.24 -14.03
C GLN A 192 19.59 -3.06 -12.67
N MET A 193 19.37 -1.92 -11.98
CA MET A 193 19.91 -1.71 -10.63
C MET A 193 19.44 -2.78 -9.63
N ALA A 194 18.17 -3.15 -9.67
CA ALA A 194 17.64 -4.22 -8.82
C ALA A 194 18.32 -5.58 -9.13
N TYR A 195 18.46 -5.90 -10.42
CA TYR A 195 19.09 -7.14 -10.88
C TYR A 195 20.58 -7.22 -10.51
N ASP A 196 21.33 -6.12 -10.69
CA ASP A 196 22.76 -6.04 -10.33
C ASP A 196 22.98 -6.21 -8.81
N ASN A 197 21.98 -5.83 -8.01
CA ASN A 197 21.94 -6.05 -6.56
C ASN A 197 21.35 -7.42 -6.16
N GLY A 198 21.04 -8.29 -7.13
CA GLY A 198 20.59 -9.67 -6.93
C GLY A 198 19.10 -9.82 -6.60
N ALA A 199 18.28 -8.84 -6.94
CA ALA A 199 16.84 -8.84 -6.72
C ALA A 199 16.06 -9.20 -7.99
N GLU A 200 14.97 -9.95 -7.82
CA GLU A 200 14.04 -10.33 -8.89
C GLU A 200 12.61 -9.89 -8.53
N PRO A 201 12.31 -8.58 -8.56
CA PRO A 201 11.00 -8.08 -8.16
C PRO A 201 9.91 -8.46 -9.17
N THR A 202 8.73 -8.82 -8.69
CA THR A 202 7.63 -9.34 -9.53
C THR A 202 6.44 -8.39 -9.66
N GLU A 203 6.26 -7.45 -8.72
CA GLU A 203 5.07 -6.60 -8.64
C GLU A 203 5.45 -5.12 -8.58
N ALA A 204 4.83 -4.28 -9.40
CA ALA A 204 5.05 -2.83 -9.42
C ALA A 204 3.77 -2.07 -9.08
N PHE A 205 3.80 -1.26 -8.02
CA PHE A 205 2.73 -0.35 -7.62
C PHE A 205 2.92 0.99 -8.32
N ILE A 206 1.90 1.39 -9.09
CA ILE A 206 1.97 2.56 -9.97
C ILE A 206 0.73 3.43 -9.76
N GLY A 207 0.92 4.75 -9.71
CA GLY A 207 -0.16 5.74 -9.64
C GLY A 207 -1.00 5.77 -10.91
N SER A 208 -2.22 6.31 -10.82
CA SER A 208 -3.15 6.35 -11.96
C SER A 208 -2.58 7.06 -13.19
N TRP A 209 -1.93 8.20 -13.00
CA TRP A 209 -1.29 8.97 -14.07
C TRP A 209 -0.12 8.18 -14.69
N ASN A 210 0.80 7.70 -13.85
CA ASN A 210 1.98 6.96 -14.30
C ASN A 210 1.60 5.63 -14.98
N LYS A 211 0.48 5.00 -14.61
CA LYS A 211 -0.03 3.80 -15.29
C LYS A 211 -0.52 4.11 -16.71
N ARG A 212 -1.10 5.29 -16.94
CA ARG A 212 -1.44 5.75 -18.29
C ARG A 212 -0.19 5.99 -19.13
N VAL A 213 0.85 6.57 -18.55
CA VAL A 213 2.15 6.75 -19.22
C VAL A 213 2.82 5.41 -19.52
N PHE A 214 2.82 4.47 -18.56
CA PHE A 214 3.32 3.11 -18.71
C PHE A 214 2.65 2.34 -19.86
N THR A 215 1.35 2.54 -20.03
CA THR A 215 0.59 1.95 -21.13
C THR A 215 1.06 2.44 -22.50
N GLY A 216 1.62 3.65 -22.56
CA GLY A 216 2.18 4.25 -23.78
C GLY A 216 3.62 3.85 -24.10
N PHE A 217 4.24 2.92 -23.34
CA PHE A 217 5.61 2.45 -23.60
C PHE A 217 5.71 1.74 -24.95
N ALA A 218 6.87 1.90 -25.62
CA ALA A 218 7.04 1.65 -27.05
C ALA A 218 7.11 0.15 -27.42
N GLY A 219 7.09 -0.76 -26.43
CA GLY A 219 7.12 -2.21 -26.60
C GLY A 219 5.95 -2.81 -27.42
N ARG A 220 4.99 -2.00 -27.85
CA ARG A 220 3.86 -2.42 -28.70
C ARG A 220 4.19 -2.55 -30.19
N ASN A 221 5.37 -2.14 -30.65
CA ASN A 221 5.68 -2.12 -32.09
C ASN A 221 5.70 -3.51 -32.78
N ASN A 222 5.72 -4.63 -32.03
CA ASN A 222 5.75 -5.98 -32.63
C ASN A 222 4.83 -7.03 -31.96
N SER A 223 4.04 -6.70 -30.93
CA SER A 223 3.11 -7.66 -30.30
C SER A 223 1.68 -7.48 -30.84
N GLN A 224 1.34 -8.26 -31.86
CA GLN A 224 -0.03 -8.31 -32.39
C GLN A 224 -0.96 -8.98 -31.37
N VAL A 225 -1.83 -8.19 -30.74
CA VAL A 225 -3.00 -8.73 -30.05
C VAL A 225 -4.10 -8.85 -31.11
N MET A 226 -4.59 -10.07 -31.38
CA MET A 226 -5.79 -10.28 -32.20
C MET A 226 -6.99 -9.75 -31.43
N VAL A 227 -7.36 -8.50 -31.70
CA VAL A 227 -8.50 -7.82 -31.09
C VAL A 227 -9.75 -8.14 -31.90
N GLY A 228 -10.76 -8.72 -31.27
CA GLY A 228 -12.10 -8.91 -31.86
C GLY A 228 -12.77 -7.55 -32.13
N LYS A 229 -13.69 -7.51 -33.11
CA LYS A 229 -14.27 -6.31 -33.74
C LYS A 229 -15.00 -5.29 -32.82
N SER A 230 -14.99 -5.46 -31.49
CA SER A 230 -15.73 -4.63 -30.53
C SER A 230 -14.95 -4.22 -29.26
N GLU A 231 -13.67 -4.53 -29.14
CA GLU A 231 -12.90 -4.21 -27.92
C GLU A 231 -11.69 -3.34 -28.25
N VAL A 232 -11.43 -2.30 -27.45
CA VAL A 232 -10.17 -1.54 -27.52
C VAL A 232 -9.38 -1.90 -26.27
N VAL A 233 -8.52 -2.90 -26.36
CA VAL A 233 -7.62 -3.27 -25.25
C VAL A 233 -6.39 -2.38 -25.33
N ASN A 234 -6.24 -1.48 -24.36
CA ASN A 234 -5.07 -0.61 -24.22
C ASN A 234 -4.56 -0.62 -22.78
N SER A 235 -4.48 -1.80 -22.13
CA SER A 235 -3.85 -1.92 -20.81
C SER A 235 -2.70 -2.92 -20.88
N VAL A 236 -1.52 -2.47 -20.46
CA VAL A 236 -0.35 -3.33 -20.27
C VAL A 236 -0.25 -3.65 -18.79
N ASP A 237 -0.68 -4.85 -18.40
CA ASP A 237 -0.66 -5.28 -16.99
C ASP A 237 0.56 -6.11 -16.64
N ILE A 238 1.23 -6.69 -17.63
CA ILE A 238 2.49 -7.40 -17.47
C ILE A 238 3.49 -6.82 -18.46
N TYR A 239 4.64 -6.41 -17.95
CA TYR A 239 5.78 -5.99 -18.76
C TYR A 239 6.85 -7.06 -18.68
N ALA A 240 7.21 -7.62 -19.83
CA ALA A 240 8.34 -8.53 -19.94
C ALA A 240 9.55 -7.70 -20.35
N SER A 241 10.51 -7.56 -19.44
CA SER A 241 11.82 -6.96 -19.71
C SER A 241 12.88 -8.05 -19.79
N ASP A 242 14.09 -7.66 -20.18
CA ASP A 242 15.27 -8.54 -20.16
C ASP A 242 15.60 -9.08 -18.75
N PHE A 243 15.07 -8.42 -17.70
CA PHE A 243 15.28 -8.75 -16.29
C PHE A 243 14.10 -9.49 -15.66
N GLY A 244 13.11 -9.92 -16.44
CA GLY A 244 11.97 -10.72 -15.98
C GLY A 244 10.61 -10.10 -16.27
N ARG A 245 9.56 -10.71 -15.70
CA ARG A 245 8.17 -10.29 -15.92
C ARG A 245 7.65 -9.57 -14.69
N ILE A 246 7.23 -8.32 -14.87
CA ILE A 246 6.70 -7.49 -13.80
C ILE A 246 5.23 -7.23 -14.04
N ARG A 247 4.42 -7.58 -13.04
CA ARG A 247 3.00 -7.26 -13.03
C ARG A 247 2.83 -5.86 -12.44
N THR A 248 2.10 -5.01 -13.15
CA THR A 248 1.77 -3.68 -12.66
C THR A 248 0.42 -3.69 -11.96
N ARG A 249 0.38 -3.18 -10.73
CA ARG A 249 -0.82 -3.02 -9.93
C ARG A 249 -1.11 -1.54 -9.75
N PRO A 250 -2.23 -1.02 -10.29
CA PRO A 250 -2.63 0.34 -9.99
C PRO A 250 -3.01 0.42 -8.52
N SER A 251 -2.39 1.33 -7.77
CA SER A 251 -2.77 1.62 -6.39
C SER A 251 -3.13 3.09 -6.25
N ARG A 252 -4.21 3.38 -5.54
CA ARG A 252 -4.67 4.74 -5.26
C ARG A 252 -4.07 5.31 -3.96
N TRP A 253 -3.55 4.43 -3.11
CA TRP A 253 -3.20 4.73 -1.72
C TRP A 253 -1.72 4.93 -1.48
N HIS A 254 -0.86 4.51 -2.41
CA HIS A 254 0.53 4.92 -2.41
C HIS A 254 0.70 6.33 -2.97
N ARG A 255 1.85 6.91 -2.68
CA ARG A 255 2.22 8.24 -3.10
C ARG A 255 2.34 8.30 -4.63
N GLN A 256 1.54 9.14 -5.29
CA GLN A 256 1.42 9.13 -6.77
C GLN A 256 2.71 9.51 -7.51
N ARG A 257 3.63 10.23 -6.86
CA ARG A 257 4.93 10.62 -7.42
C ARG A 257 5.99 9.53 -7.30
N THR A 258 5.67 8.38 -6.71
CA THR A 258 6.58 7.25 -6.58
C THR A 258 6.01 6.01 -7.26
N VAL A 259 6.89 5.24 -7.89
CA VAL A 259 6.60 3.89 -8.36
C VAL A 259 7.43 2.94 -7.52
N LEU A 260 6.78 1.97 -6.90
CA LEU A 260 7.40 0.99 -6.03
C LEU A 260 7.43 -0.37 -6.72
N ILE A 261 8.61 -0.96 -6.86
CA ILE A 261 8.84 -2.24 -7.51
C ILE A 261 9.27 -3.21 -6.40
N LEU A 262 8.47 -4.23 -6.15
CA LEU A 262 8.52 -5.03 -4.93
C LEU A 262 8.57 -6.52 -5.24
N ASP A 263 9.26 -7.26 -4.38
CA ASP A 263 9.14 -8.71 -4.24
C ASP A 263 8.22 -9.07 -3.05
N PRO A 264 7.06 -9.70 -3.28
CA PRO A 264 6.14 -10.13 -2.23
C PRO A 264 6.77 -11.00 -1.14
N ASN A 265 7.81 -11.78 -1.46
CA ASN A 265 8.42 -12.72 -0.51
C ASN A 265 9.24 -12.01 0.57
N TYR A 266 9.74 -10.81 0.27
CA TYR A 266 10.61 -10.02 1.14
C TYR A 266 9.88 -8.87 1.85
N VAL A 267 8.54 -8.83 1.81
CA VAL A 267 7.74 -7.87 2.58
C VAL A 267 6.71 -8.59 3.44
N LYS A 268 6.66 -8.23 4.71
CA LYS A 268 5.68 -8.75 5.66
C LYS A 268 5.06 -7.65 6.48
N ILE A 269 3.80 -7.83 6.84
CA ILE A 269 3.09 -6.98 7.79
C ILE A 269 3.08 -7.69 9.13
N ALA A 270 3.69 -7.05 10.12
CA ALA A 270 3.91 -7.56 11.45
C ALA A 270 2.79 -7.06 12.37
N PHE A 271 1.94 -7.95 12.88
CA PHE A 271 0.86 -7.59 13.79
C PHE A 271 1.22 -7.95 15.23
N LEU A 272 1.11 -6.97 16.15
CA LEU A 272 1.13 -7.22 17.60
C LEU A 272 -0.29 -7.45 18.11
N ARG A 273 -1.24 -6.61 17.67
CA ARG A 273 -2.67 -6.78 17.92
C ARG A 273 -3.39 -6.76 16.59
N ASN A 274 -3.92 -7.91 16.19
CA ASN A 274 -4.78 -8.00 15.01
C ASN A 274 -6.06 -7.17 15.20
N PHE A 275 -6.82 -6.93 14.12
CA PHE A 275 -8.07 -6.17 14.16
C PHE A 275 -9.01 -6.68 15.26
N ARG A 276 -9.34 -5.79 16.21
CA ARG A 276 -10.30 -6.08 17.28
C ARG A 276 -11.31 -4.94 17.38
N THR A 277 -12.57 -5.31 17.48
CA THR A 277 -13.64 -4.40 17.90
C THR A 277 -13.71 -4.40 19.42
N ARG A 278 -13.81 -3.22 20.02
CA ARG A 278 -14.03 -3.01 21.46
C ARG A 278 -15.25 -2.13 21.63
N ASP A 279 -16.14 -2.56 22.51
CA ASP A 279 -17.28 -1.74 22.93
C ASP A 279 -16.79 -0.74 23.97
N MET A 280 -17.00 0.55 23.71
CA MET A 280 -16.67 1.62 24.65
C MET A 280 -17.80 1.80 25.65
N ALA A 281 -17.47 2.41 26.81
CA ALA A 281 -18.49 2.76 27.79
C ALA A 281 -19.54 3.68 27.14
N LYS A 282 -20.82 3.40 27.43
CA LYS A 282 -21.92 4.23 26.93
C LYS A 282 -21.83 5.63 27.52
N ILE A 283 -21.98 6.65 26.68
CA ILE A 283 -22.01 8.05 27.08
C ILE A 283 -23.44 8.55 26.83
N GLY A 284 -24.23 8.65 27.89
CA GLY A 284 -25.66 8.93 27.78
C GLY A 284 -26.41 7.80 27.06
N ASP A 285 -27.23 8.14 26.06
CA ASP A 285 -27.95 7.19 25.19
C ASP A 285 -27.13 6.73 23.98
N ALA A 286 -25.85 7.10 23.86
CA ALA A 286 -25.01 6.72 22.73
C ALA A 286 -24.17 5.47 23.01
N GLU A 287 -24.14 4.56 22.04
CA GLU A 287 -23.21 3.42 22.01
C GLU A 287 -22.07 3.72 21.04
N THR A 288 -20.83 3.52 21.50
CA THR A 288 -19.62 3.73 20.71
C THR A 288 -18.85 2.42 20.61
N LYS A 289 -18.43 2.06 19.40
CA LYS A 289 -17.55 0.92 19.14
C LYS A 289 -16.28 1.38 18.47
N MET A 290 -15.16 0.86 18.95
CA MET A 290 -13.82 1.16 18.47
C MET A 290 -13.27 -0.04 17.72
N LEU A 291 -12.70 0.18 16.54
CA LEU A 291 -11.89 -0.80 15.82
C LEU A 291 -10.42 -0.41 15.93
N LEU A 292 -9.59 -1.31 16.46
CA LEU A 292 -8.17 -1.07 16.70
C LEU A 292 -7.31 -2.17 16.04
N ALA A 293 -6.19 -1.76 15.47
CA ALA A 293 -5.10 -2.65 15.03
C ALA A 293 -3.74 -2.06 15.45
N GLU A 294 -2.81 -2.92 15.86
CA GLU A 294 -1.44 -2.54 16.19
C GLU A 294 -0.47 -3.36 15.32
N TRP A 295 0.26 -2.67 14.44
CA TRP A 295 0.93 -3.27 13.30
C TRP A 295 2.19 -2.51 12.87
N GLY A 296 3.06 -3.14 12.08
CA GLY A 296 4.21 -2.49 11.46
C GLY A 296 4.69 -3.21 10.19
N VAL A 297 5.64 -2.60 9.47
CA VAL A 297 6.19 -3.18 8.23
C VAL A 297 7.54 -3.85 8.49
N GLU A 298 7.70 -5.09 8.04
CA GLU A 298 8.96 -5.83 8.03
C GLU A 298 9.45 -5.95 6.58
N VAL A 299 10.61 -5.38 6.30
CA VAL A 299 11.28 -5.50 4.99
C VAL A 299 12.42 -6.49 5.16
N GLY A 300 12.21 -7.72 4.70
CA GLY A 300 13.14 -8.83 4.86
C GLY A 300 14.52 -8.49 4.32
N ASN A 301 14.61 -8.08 3.05
CA ASN A 301 15.81 -7.49 2.48
C ASN A 301 15.42 -6.23 1.71
N GLU A 302 16.12 -5.13 1.98
CA GLU A 302 15.86 -3.83 1.36
C GLU A 302 16.28 -3.82 -0.11
N ALA A 303 17.39 -4.47 -0.44
CA ALA A 303 17.89 -4.60 -1.81
C ALA A 303 16.95 -5.41 -2.73
N ALA A 304 16.00 -6.17 -2.18
CA ALA A 304 14.99 -6.90 -2.95
C ALA A 304 13.95 -5.99 -3.63
N HIS A 305 13.88 -4.72 -3.20
CA HIS A 305 12.90 -3.75 -3.67
C HIS A 305 13.58 -2.61 -4.39
N ALA A 306 12.83 -1.88 -5.22
CA ALA A 306 13.30 -0.69 -5.90
C ALA A 306 12.23 0.39 -5.93
N LYS A 307 12.65 1.64 -6.04
CA LYS A 307 11.73 2.77 -6.21
C LYS A 307 12.19 3.75 -7.27
N ILE A 308 11.20 4.31 -7.94
CA ILE A 308 11.37 5.45 -8.83
C ILE A 308 10.64 6.61 -8.17
N ALA A 309 11.37 7.64 -7.78
CA ALA A 309 10.84 8.81 -7.09
C ALA A 309 10.75 10.04 -8.00
N ASP A 310 10.03 11.04 -7.50
CA ASP A 310 9.83 12.35 -8.11
C ASP A 310 9.21 12.32 -9.50
N LEU A 311 8.15 11.53 -9.67
CA LEU A 311 7.40 11.47 -10.90
C LEU A 311 6.32 12.55 -10.96
N THR A 312 6.13 13.14 -12.14
CA THR A 312 5.01 14.04 -12.44
C THR A 312 3.68 13.31 -12.28
N THR A 313 2.69 13.93 -11.64
CA THR A 313 1.39 13.31 -11.34
C THR A 313 0.23 13.82 -12.21
N SER A 314 0.50 14.77 -13.11
CA SER A 314 -0.44 15.33 -14.08
C SER A 314 0.29 15.78 -15.34
N ALA A 315 -0.46 16.10 -16.40
CA ALA A 315 0.08 16.91 -17.49
C ALA A 315 0.43 18.30 -16.92
N ALA A 316 1.53 18.87 -17.42
CA ALA A 316 1.86 20.29 -17.20
C ALA A 316 0.86 21.19 -17.95
#